data_AF-A0A7V2UHH1-F1
#
_entry.id   AF-A0A7V2UHH1-F1
#
_cell.length_a   1.000
_cell.length_b   1.000
_cell.length_c   1.000
_cell.angle_alpha   90.00
_cell.angle_beta   90.00
_cell.angle_gamma   90.00
#
_symmetry.space_group_name_H-M   'P 1'
#
loop_
_entity.id
_entity.type
_entity.pdbx_description
1 polymer ?
#
loop_
_entity_poly.entity_id
_entity_poly.type
_entity_poly.pdbx_seq_one_letter_code
_entity_poly.pdbx_strand_id
1 'polypeptide(L)' 'MVVTAKPHVQAKEGTRASVTFPADLYAELERIAEDKKVSVAWVVRDAVEKYVEAQYPLFRHQP' A
#
# COMPACT_ATOMS: atom_id res chain seq x y z
N MET A 1 11.94 10.46 39.36
CA MET A 1 12.58 9.65 38.30
C MET A 1 12.04 10.15 36.97
N VAL A 2 12.84 10.89 36.20
CA VAL A 2 12.41 11.48 34.92
C VAL A 2 12.62 10.42 33.85
N VAL A 3 11.53 9.85 33.34
CA VAL A 3 11.58 8.94 32.19
C VAL A 3 11.76 9.81 30.95
N THR A 4 12.95 9.77 30.37
CA THR A 4 13.26 10.42 29.10
C THR A 4 12.54 9.67 27.97
N ALA A 5 11.49 10.28 27.42
CA ALA A 5 10.84 9.78 26.22
C ALA A 5 11.81 9.93 25.03
N LYS A 6 12.15 8.80 24.39
CA LYS A 6 12.91 8.78 23.14
C LYS A 6 12.07 9.42 22.03
N PRO A 7 12.64 10.25 21.14
CA PRO A 7 11.88 10.86 20.07
C PRO A 7 11.40 9.77 19.12
N HIS A 8 10.08 9.60 19.02
CA HIS A 8 9.49 8.79 17.97
C HIS A 8 9.78 9.49 16.64
N VAL A 9 10.60 8.84 15.81
CA VAL A 9 10.64 9.11 14.38
C VAL A 9 9.19 9.12 13.91
N GLN A 10 8.72 10.25 13.36
CA GLN A 10 7.40 10.36 12.73
C GLN A 10 7.37 9.33 11.60
N ALA A 11 6.93 8.12 11.91
CA ALA A 11 6.55 7.14 10.92
C ALA A 11 5.47 7.82 10.10
N LYS A 12 5.71 8.00 8.79
CA LYS A 12 4.71 8.51 7.84
C LYS A 12 3.39 7.80 8.14
N GLU A 13 2.41 8.53 8.68
CA GLU A 13 1.20 7.92 9.24
C GLU A 13 0.38 7.32 8.09
N GLY A 14 0.53 6.01 7.87
CA GLY A 14 -0.29 5.27 6.93
C GLY A 14 -1.68 5.01 7.54
N THR A 15 -2.75 5.39 6.84
CA THR A 15 -4.11 5.02 7.25
C THR A 15 -4.38 3.55 6.88
N ARG A 16 -4.81 2.75 7.85
CA ARG A 16 -5.18 1.35 7.62
C ARG A 16 -6.61 1.28 7.11
N ALA A 17 -6.80 0.70 5.93
CA ALA A 17 -8.09 0.26 5.43
C ALA A 17 -8.24 -1.26 5.58
N SER A 18 -9.45 -1.73 5.86
CA SER A 18 -9.79 -3.16 5.84
C SER A 18 -10.82 -3.38 4.74
N VAL A 19 -10.53 -4.35 3.87
CA VAL A 19 -11.38 -4.72 2.73
C VAL A 19 -11.43 -6.24 2.65
N THR A 20 -12.55 -6.77 2.20
CA THR A 20 -12.72 -8.22 1.95
C THR A 20 -12.65 -8.47 0.45
N PHE A 21 -11.76 -9.38 0.04
CA PHE A 21 -11.65 -9.80 -1.35
C PHE A 21 -12.45 -11.09 -1.58
N PRO A 22 -13.08 -11.26 -2.75
CA PRO A 22 -13.56 -12.55 -3.21
C PRO A 22 -12.42 -13.59 -3.22
N ALA A 23 -12.73 -14.85 -2.94
CA ALA A 23 -11.73 -15.91 -2.81
C ALA A 23 -10.86 -16.06 -4.08
N ASP A 24 -11.48 -16.07 -5.25
CA ASP A 24 -10.77 -16.21 -6.53
C ASP A 24 -9.79 -15.06 -6.78
N LEU A 25 -10.20 -13.84 -6.41
CA LEU A 25 -9.35 -12.66 -6.55
C LEU A 25 -8.18 -12.69 -5.56
N TYR A 26 -8.43 -13.12 -4.32
CA TYR A 26 -7.37 -13.23 -3.32
C TYR A 26 -6.32 -14.27 -3.72
N ALA A 27 -6.74 -15.42 -4.23
CA ALA A 27 -5.83 -16.46 -4.73
C ALA A 27 -4.93 -15.94 -5.87
N GLU A 28 -5.46 -15.08 -6.75
CA GLU A 28 -4.66 -14.46 -7.79
C GLU A 28 -3.66 -13.44 -7.23
N LEU A 29 -4.06 -12.66 -6.22
CA LEU A 29 -3.14 -11.75 -5.52
C LEU A 29 -2.01 -12.51 -4.80
N GLU A 30 -2.29 -13.69 -4.24
CA GLU A 30 -1.28 -14.56 -3.64
C GLU A 30 -0.27 -15.04 -4.67
N ARG A 31 -0.73 -15.54 -5.84
CA ARG A 31 0.16 -15.94 -6.93
C ARG A 31 1.08 -14.81 -7.38
N ILE A 32 0.53 -13.62 -7.58
CA ILE A 32 1.31 -12.43 -7.97
C ILE A 32 2.34 -12.07 -6.89
N ALA A 33 1.96 -12.18 -5.62
CA ALA A 33 2.83 -11.91 -4.49
C ALA A 33 4.00 -12.91 -4.43
N GLU A 34 3.72 -14.20 -4.61
CA GLU A 34 4.72 -15.27 -4.68
C GLU A 34 5.70 -15.06 -5.84
N ASP A 35 5.18 -14.83 -7.06
CA ASP A 35 5.99 -14.61 -8.26
C ASP A 35 6.94 -13.41 -8.12
N LYS A 36 6.44 -12.33 -7.50
CA LYS A 36 7.21 -11.09 -7.27
C LYS A 36 8.04 -11.13 -5.99
N LYS A 37 7.90 -12.18 -5.16
CA LYS A 37 8.54 -12.32 -3.83
C LYS A 37 8.23 -11.14 -2.90
N VAL A 38 6.98 -10.70 -2.89
CA VAL A 38 6.47 -9.60 -2.07
C VAL A 38 5.26 -10.06 -1.27
N SER A 39 4.72 -9.21 -0.40
CA SER A 39 3.48 -9.51 0.32
C SER A 39 2.24 -9.12 -0.49
N VAL A 40 1.11 -9.76 -0.23
CA VAL A 40 -0.19 -9.38 -0.82
C VAL A 40 -0.52 -7.90 -0.55
N ALA A 41 -0.21 -7.40 0.64
CA ALA A 41 -0.40 -5.98 0.98
C ALA A 41 0.43 -5.04 0.09
N TRP A 42 1.64 -5.45 -0.30
CA TRP A 42 2.47 -4.70 -1.25
C TRP A 42 1.82 -4.68 -2.64
N VAL A 43 1.31 -5.83 -3.11
CA VAL A 43 0.61 -5.94 -4.42
C VAL A 43 -0.62 -5.02 -4.44
N VAL A 44 -1.43 -5.04 -3.38
CA VAL A 44 -2.59 -4.16 -3.25
C VAL A 44 -2.18 -2.70 -3.27
N ARG A 45 -1.12 -2.32 -2.56
CA ARG A 45 -0.62 -0.94 -2.55
C ARG A 45 -0.19 -0.48 -3.95
N ASP A 46 0.65 -1.27 -4.63
CA ASP A 46 1.12 -0.97 -5.99
C ASP A 46 -0.05 -0.83 -6.97
N ALA A 47 -1.02 -1.76 -6.91
CA ALA A 47 -2.20 -1.73 -7.77
C ALA A 47 -3.06 -0.48 -7.53
N VAL A 48 -3.22 -0.06 -6.27
CA VAL A 48 -3.97 1.16 -5.92
C VAL A 48 -3.25 2.41 -6.39
N GLU A 49 -1.92 2.50 -6.24
CA GLU A 49 -1.13 3.63 -6.74
C GLU A 49 -1.32 3.79 -8.26
N LYS A 50 -1.19 2.69 -9.02
CA LYS A 50 -1.43 2.68 -10.48
C LYS A 50 -2.86 3.01 -10.86
N TYR A 51 -3.83 2.52 -10.08
CA TYR A 51 -5.25 2.84 -10.31
C TYR A 51 -5.50 4.35 -10.16
N VAL A 52 -5.00 4.97 -9.10
CA VAL A 52 -5.15 6.42 -8.89
C VAL A 52 -4.47 7.22 -9.99
N GLU A 53 -3.24 6.86 -10.38
CA GLU A 53 -2.53 7.51 -11.49
C GLU A 53 -3.30 7.41 -12.81
N ALA A 54 -3.93 6.26 -13.07
CA ALA A 54 -4.75 6.05 -14.26
C ALA A 54 -6.05 6.86 -14.23
N GLN A 55 -6.63 7.12 -13.05
CA GLN A 55 -7.84 7.94 -12.90
C GLN A 55 -7.56 9.44 -13.04
N TYR A 56 -6.35 9.90 -12.72
CA TYR A 56 -5.97 11.32 -12.81
C TYR A 56 -4.81 11.57 -13.78
N PRO A 57 -4.97 11.27 -15.09
CA PRO A 57 -3.91 11.49 -16.07
C PRO A 57 -3.55 12.98 -16.24
N LEU A 58 -4.45 13.89 -15.83
CA LEU A 58 -4.33 15.34 -16.04
C LEU A 58 -3.26 16.03 -15.19
N PHE A 59 -2.77 15.41 -14.11
CA PHE A 59 -1.72 16.00 -13.25
C PHE A 59 -0.30 15.51 -13.57
N ARG A 60 -0.11 14.75 -14.67
CA ARG A 60 1.22 14.25 -15.06
C ARG A 60 2.16 15.29 -15.68
N HIS A 61 1.75 16.57 -15.77
CA HIS A 61 2.62 17.67 -16.19
C HIS A 61 2.31 18.96 -15.40
N GLN A 62 3.13 19.28 -14.41
CA GLN A 62 3.47 20.68 -14.11
C GLN A 62 4.99 20.71 -13.85
N PRO A 63 5.76 21.48 -14.64
CA PRO A 63 7.22 21.58 -14.55
C PRO A 63 7.70 22.22 -13.24
#